data_AF-A0A853SZY4-F1
#
_entry.id   AF-A0A853SZY4-F1
#
_cell.length_a   1.000
_cell.length_b   1.000
_cell.length_c   1.000
_cell.angle_alpha   90.00
_cell.angle_beta   90.00
_cell.angle_gamma   90.00
#
_symmetry.space_group_name_H-M   'P 1'
#
loop_
_entity.id
_entity.type
_entity.pdbx_description
1 polymer ?
#
loop_
_entity_poly.entity_id
_entity_poly.type
_entity_poly.pdbx_seq_one_letter_code
_entity_poly.pdbx_strand_id
1 'polypeptide(L)' 'MKQLPWTLCVLAVALVAWLSIAIVNVENQRNALASKACVDPAFKSEVDAKCLSSVQTREHWWQHLTYAMTHFRS' A
#
# COMPACT_ATOMS: atom_id res chain seq x y z
N MET A 1 28.65 9.71 -22.20
CA MET A 1 27.36 10.40 -21.92
C MET A 1 26.13 9.78 -22.57
N LYS A 2 26.23 8.88 -23.58
CA LYS A 2 25.06 8.30 -24.28
C LYS A 2 24.13 7.42 -23.43
N GLN A 3 24.61 6.89 -22.30
CA GLN A 3 23.84 6.01 -21.42
C GLN A 3 23.06 6.75 -20.34
N LEU A 4 23.38 8.03 -20.09
CA LEU A 4 22.81 8.79 -18.98
C LEU A 4 21.26 8.88 -19.04
N PRO A 5 20.62 9.13 -20.20
CA PRO A 5 19.15 9.18 -20.26
C PRO A 5 18.52 7.84 -19.90
N TRP A 6 19.06 6.73 -20.41
CA TRP A 6 18.56 5.38 -20.14
C TRP A 6 18.71 5.01 -18.67
N THR A 7 19.86 5.31 -18.06
CA THR A 7 20.08 5.07 -16.63
C THR A 7 19.09 5.86 -15.78
N LEU A 8 18.87 7.14 -16.10
CA LEU A 8 17.89 7.97 -15.39
C LEU A 8 16.46 7.45 -15.57
N CYS A 9 16.08 7.02 -16.77
CA CYS A 9 14.78 6.41 -17.03
C CYS A 9 14.58 5.14 -16.19
N VAL A 10 15.56 4.23 -16.15
CA VAL A 10 15.46 3.01 -15.34
C VAL A 10 15.33 3.33 -13.86
N LEU A 11 16.12 4.27 -13.34
CA LEU A 11 16.03 4.70 -11.94
C LEU A 11 14.67 5.34 -11.63
N ALA A 12 14.14 6.18 -12.51
CA ALA A 12 12.84 6.80 -12.34
C ALA A 12 11.71 5.75 -12.31
N VAL A 13 11.73 4.77 -13.22
CA VAL A 13 10.75 3.68 -13.24
C VAL A 13 10.85 2.82 -11.99
N ALA A 14 12.07 2.47 -11.55
CA ALA A 14 12.28 1.73 -10.31
C ALA A 14 11.73 2.48 -9.10
N LEU A 15 11.94 3.80 -9.03
CA LEU A 15 11.40 4.64 -7.96
C LEU A 15 9.87 4.69 -7.99
N VAL A 16 9.25 4.86 -9.16
CA VAL A 16 7.78 4.85 -9.30
C VAL A 16 7.19 3.51 -8.89
N ALA A 17 7.82 2.40 -9.29
CA ALA A 17 7.40 1.06 -8.89
C ALA A 17 7.50 0.86 -7.37
N TRP A 18 8.62 1.27 -6.77
CA TRP A 18 8.82 1.21 -5.32
C TRP A 18 7.77 2.03 -4.56
N LEU A 19 7.53 3.27 -4.98
CA LEU A 19 6.51 4.14 -4.38
C LEU A 19 5.11 3.55 -4.51
N SER A 20 4.79 2.96 -5.67
CA SER A 20 3.49 2.32 -5.90
C SER A 20 3.27 1.15 -4.93
N ILE A 21 4.29 0.30 -4.72
CA ILE A 21 4.23 -0.81 -3.76
C ILE A 21 4.03 -0.28 -2.32
N ALA A 22 4.79 0.76 -1.94
CA ALA A 22 4.66 1.37 -0.63
C ALA A 22 3.25 1.94 -0.39
N ILE A 23 2.68 2.63 -1.39
CA ILE A 23 1.32 3.17 -1.33
C ILE A 23 0.28 2.06 -1.19
N VAL A 24 0.39 0.99 -1.97
CA VAL A 24 -0.53 -0.15 -1.89
C VAL A 24 -0.52 -0.76 -0.49
N ASN A 25 0.65 -0.97 0.11
CA ASN A 25 0.76 -1.55 1.45
C ASN A 25 0.11 -0.66 2.51
N VAL A 26 0.41 0.65 2.50
CA VAL A 26 -0.15 1.61 3.46
C VAL A 26 -1.66 1.75 3.29
N GLU A 27 -2.15 1.85 2.05
CA GLU A 27 -3.58 1.98 1.79
C GLU A 27 -4.36 0.72 2.20
N ASN A 28 -3.78 -0.45 1.97
CA ASN A 28 -4.36 -1.70 2.42
C ASN A 28 -4.45 -1.79 3.95
N GLN A 29 -3.41 -1.35 4.67
CA GLN A 29 -3.44 -1.25 6.14
C GLN A 29 -4.49 -0.24 6.62
N ARG A 30 -4.53 0.95 6.01
CA ARG A 30 -5.53 1.99 6.31
C ARG A 30 -6.94 1.43 6.16
N ASN A 31 -7.21 0.75 5.06
CA ASN A 31 -8.52 0.16 4.79
C ASN A 31 -8.84 -0.97 5.78
N ALA A 32 -7.86 -1.80 6.16
CA ALA A 32 -8.04 -2.86 7.15
C ALA A 32 -8.44 -2.33 8.53
N LEU A 33 -7.84 -1.21 8.94
CA LEU A 33 -8.21 -0.51 10.17
C LEU A 33 -9.62 0.10 10.07
N ALA A 34 -9.92 0.78 8.97
CA ALA A 34 -11.22 1.40 8.74
C ALA A 34 -12.37 0.37 8.72
N SER A 35 -12.13 -0.80 8.12
CA SER A 35 -13.11 -1.89 8.04
C SER A 35 -13.10 -2.82 9.25
N LYS A 36 -12.26 -2.57 10.27
CA LYS A 36 -12.07 -3.44 11.44
C LYS A 36 -11.74 -4.90 11.06
N ALA A 37 -10.97 -5.10 9.99
CA ALA A 37 -10.63 -6.44 9.50
C ALA A 37 -9.62 -7.18 10.40
N CYS A 38 -8.84 -6.45 11.21
CA CYS A 38 -7.78 -6.99 12.07
C CYS A 38 -8.00 -6.65 13.55
N VAL A 39 -9.19 -6.96 14.09
CA VAL A 39 -9.46 -6.86 15.53
C VAL A 39 -8.87 -8.08 16.24
N ASP A 40 -8.17 -7.86 17.36
CA ASP A 40 -7.60 -8.95 18.13
C ASP A 40 -8.70 -9.84 18.74
N PRO A 41 -8.64 -11.18 18.56
CA PRO A 41 -9.69 -12.09 19.02
C PRO A 41 -9.74 -12.23 20.55
N ALA A 42 -8.61 -12.03 21.24
CA ALA A 42 -8.53 -12.04 22.69
C ALA A 42 -8.86 -10.65 23.28
N PHE A 43 -8.44 -9.58 22.61
CA PHE A 43 -8.59 -8.20 23.06
C PHE A 43 -9.35 -7.38 22.01
N LYS A 44 -10.69 -7.36 22.08
CA LYS A 44 -11.54 -6.69 21.07
C LYS A 44 -11.32 -5.18 20.89
N SER A 45 -10.59 -4.52 21.81
CA SER A 45 -10.18 -3.13 21.71
C SER A 45 -8.85 -2.91 20.98
N GLU A 46 -8.08 -3.97 20.77
CA GLU A 46 -6.73 -3.93 20.20
C GLU A 46 -6.72 -4.36 18.73
N VAL A 47 -5.67 -3.95 18.03
CA VAL A 47 -5.43 -4.31 16.62
C VAL A 47 -4.42 -5.45 16.57
N ASP A 48 -4.76 -6.52 15.84
CA ASP A 48 -3.82 -7.60 15.56
C ASP A 48 -2.78 -7.15 14.53
N ALA A 49 -1.58 -6.83 15.00
CA ALA A 49 -0.45 -6.41 14.17
C ALA A 49 -0.03 -7.49 13.16
N LYS A 50 -0.17 -8.78 13.49
CA LYS A 50 0.16 -9.89 12.60
C LYS A 50 -0.83 -9.94 11.44
N CYS A 51 -2.12 -9.82 11.73
CA CYS A 51 -3.14 -9.64 10.69
C CYS A 51 -2.83 -8.41 9.82
N LEU A 52 -2.56 -7.25 10.44
CA LEU A 52 -2.35 -6.00 9.70
C LEU A 52 -1.15 -6.04 8.74
N SER A 53 -0.12 -6.86 9.04
CA SER A 53 1.04 -7.04 8.17
C SER A 53 0.79 -7.88 6.91
N SER A 54 -0.29 -8.68 6.87
CA SER A 54 -0.51 -9.68 5.81
C SER A 54 -1.92 -9.66 5.21
N VAL A 55 -2.86 -8.95 5.84
CA VAL A 55 -4.24 -8.82 5.38
C VAL A 55 -4.27 -8.30 3.94
N GLN A 56 -5.23 -8.76 3.15
CA GLN A 56 -5.54 -8.20 1.84
C GLN A 56 -7.00 -7.79 1.89
N THR A 57 -7.27 -6.48 1.84
CA THR A 57 -8.63 -5.95 1.97
C THR A 57 -9.34 -5.75 0.63
N ARG A 58 -8.63 -5.93 -0.48
CA ARG A 58 -9.18 -5.92 -1.84
C ARG A 58 -8.54 -7.03 -2.68
N GLU A 59 -9.19 -7.43 -3.77
CA GLU A 59 -8.70 -8.51 -4.65
C GLU A 59 -7.43 -8.15 -5.40
N HIS A 60 -7.23 -6.87 -5.73
CA HIS A 60 -6.15 -6.46 -6.62
C HIS A 60 -5.39 -5.23 -6.11
N TRP A 61 -4.06 -5.28 -6.22
CA TRP A 61 -3.15 -4.22 -5.78
C TRP A 61 -3.46 -2.86 -6.43
N TRP A 62 -3.86 -2.86 -7.71
CA TRP A 62 -4.17 -1.62 -8.43
C TRP A 62 -5.38 -0.89 -7.84
N GLN A 63 -6.32 -1.59 -7.19
CA GLN A 63 -7.46 -0.95 -6.54
C GLN A 63 -7.01 -0.10 -5.35
N HIS A 64 -6.04 -0.59 -4.58
CA HIS A 64 -5.42 0.19 -3.50
C HIS A 64 -4.70 1.42 -4.06
N LEU A 65 -3.93 1.24 -5.13
CA LEU A 65 -3.18 2.34 -5.74
C LEU A 65 -4.13 3.42 -6.31
N THR A 66 -5.14 3.03 -7.08
CA THR A 66 -6.14 3.95 -7.63
C THR A 66 -6.91 4.67 -6.53
N TYR A 67 -7.33 3.95 -5.48
CA TYR A 67 -8.02 4.57 -4.36
C TYR A 67 -7.14 5.62 -3.68
N ALA A 68 -5.90 5.28 -3.33
CA ALA A 68 -4.96 6.20 -2.69
C ALA A 68 -4.71 7.45 -3.56
N MET A 69 -4.53 7.29 -4.87
CA MET A 69 -4.30 8.41 -5.79
C MET A 69 -5.51 9.32 -6.00
N THR A 70 -6.73 8.83 -5.77
CA THR A 70 -7.98 9.59 -5.98
C THR A 70 -8.57 10.14 -4.68
N HIS A 71 -8.22 9.58 -3.53
CA HIS A 71 -8.80 9.92 -2.22
C HIS A 71 -7.78 10.44 -1.20
N PHE A 72 -6.67 11.04 -1.66
CA PHE A 72 -5.56 11.53 -0.82
C PHE A 72 -5.89 12.71 0.11
N ARG A 73 -7.11 13.27 0.07
CA ARG A 73 -7.57 14.40 0.90
C ARG A 73 -8.59 14.00 1.98
N SER A 74 -8.97 12.74 2.03
CA SER A 74 -10.09 12.27 2.86
C SER A 74 -9.73 11.97 4.29
#